data_AF-A0A838IDS8-F1
#
_entry.id   AF-A0A838IDS8-F1
#
_cell.length_a   1.000
_cell.length_b   1.000
_cell.length_c   1.000
_cell.angle_alpha   90.00
_cell.angle_beta   90.00
_cell.angle_gamma   90.00
#
_symmetry.space_group_name_H-M   'P 1'
#
loop_
_entity.id
_entity.type
_entity.pdbx_description
1 polymer ?
#
loop_
_entity_poly.entity_id
_entity_poly.type
_entity_poly.pdbx_seq_one_letter_code
_entity_poly.pdbx_strand_id
1 'polypeptide(L)'
;MIGRIRAFLRATEDSVCDEARPTAHGTALITLSLPAVWQLNALRVEHGDAPAREVAAQAEELQAGLLHRKLLVPDENLGERLAPELNGMGWKATRLVVMALRRAADRPPVRGGGEEVDRRAGAAALAAFRAEQQYEEHPDALAQLEEMDERFSRLVGARDFAAPPHRNDGCCRLF
;
A
#
# COMPACT_ATOMS: atom_id res chain seq x y z
N MET A 1 -3.56 18.71 -8.72
CA MET A 1 -2.70 17.54 -9.02
C MET A 1 -2.73 16.49 -7.92
N ILE A 2 -2.30 16.81 -6.68
CA ILE A 2 -2.29 15.82 -5.58
C ILE A 2 -3.69 15.25 -5.27
N GLY A 3 -4.75 16.07 -5.34
CA GLY A 3 -6.13 15.61 -5.16
C GLY A 3 -6.57 14.55 -6.18
N ARG A 4 -6.11 14.63 -7.44
CA ARG A 4 -6.39 13.59 -8.45
C ARG A 4 -5.68 12.28 -8.13
N ILE A 5 -4.45 12.35 -7.64
CA ILE A 5 -3.67 11.16 -7.25
C ILE A 5 -4.32 10.48 -6.04
N ARG A 6 -4.68 11.26 -5.01
CA ARG A 6 -5.40 10.73 -3.84
C ARG A 6 -6.75 10.11 -4.22
N ALA A 7 -7.51 10.76 -5.11
CA ALA A 7 -8.78 10.22 -5.60
C ALA A 7 -8.60 8.91 -6.37
N PHE A 8 -7.56 8.81 -7.21
CA PHE A 8 -7.20 7.59 -7.91
C PHE A 8 -6.85 6.47 -6.91
N LEU A 9 -5.90 6.70 -5.99
CA LEU A 9 -5.50 5.71 -4.98
C LEU A 9 -6.70 5.22 -4.17
N ARG A 10 -7.54 6.14 -3.70
CA ARG A 10 -8.78 5.82 -2.97
C ARG A 10 -9.70 4.93 -3.78
N ALA A 11 -10.02 5.32 -5.02
CA ALA A 11 -10.92 4.58 -5.88
C ALA A 11 -10.38 3.18 -6.21
N THR A 12 -9.06 3.07 -6.43
CA THR A 12 -8.41 1.79 -6.69
C THR A 12 -8.48 0.89 -5.46
N GLU A 13 -8.09 1.37 -4.28
CA GLU A 13 -8.17 0.64 -3.01
C GLU A 13 -9.60 0.14 -2.71
N ASP A 14 -10.59 1.02 -2.82
CA ASP A 14 -12.01 0.70 -2.60
C ASP A 14 -12.51 -0.41 -3.55
N SER A 15 -11.93 -0.49 -4.75
CA SER A 15 -12.35 -1.45 -5.79
C SER A 15 -11.63 -2.79 -5.70
N VAL A 16 -10.47 -2.87 -5.04
CA VAL A 16 -9.70 -4.12 -4.90
C VAL A 16 -9.90 -4.84 -3.56
N CYS A 17 -10.35 -4.12 -2.52
CA CYS A 17 -10.73 -4.76 -1.25
C CYS A 17 -12.03 -5.57 -1.40
N ASP A 18 -12.26 -6.53 -0.49
CA ASP A 18 -13.51 -7.29 -0.49
C ASP A 18 -14.71 -6.40 -0.09
N GLU A 19 -14.48 -5.49 0.86
CA GLU A 19 -15.48 -4.54 1.34
C GLU A 19 -14.83 -3.23 1.77
N ALA A 20 -15.36 -2.11 1.28
CA ALA A 20 -15.09 -0.77 1.78
C ALA A 20 -16.28 -0.29 2.62
N ARG A 21 -16.14 -0.28 3.95
CA ARG A 21 -17.23 0.01 4.89
C ARG A 21 -17.05 1.36 5.58
N PRO A 22 -18.04 2.28 5.53
CA PRO A 22 -17.99 3.54 6.28
C PRO A 22 -17.87 3.33 7.79
N THR A 23 -17.16 4.22 8.47
CA THR A 23 -16.98 4.24 9.94
C THR A 23 -17.15 5.65 10.50
N ALA A 24 -17.10 5.79 11.83
CA ALA A 24 -17.12 7.09 12.49
C ALA A 24 -15.91 7.99 12.12
N HIS A 25 -14.78 7.40 11.70
CA HIS A 25 -13.52 8.12 11.47
C HIS A 25 -13.02 8.05 10.02
N GLY A 26 -13.73 7.34 9.13
CA GLY A 26 -13.43 7.26 7.71
C GLY A 26 -14.00 6.00 7.07
N THR A 27 -13.13 5.18 6.48
CA THR A 27 -13.50 3.95 5.76
C THR A 27 -12.63 2.78 6.22
N ALA A 28 -13.26 1.66 6.59
CA ALA A 28 -12.58 0.39 6.80
C ALA A 28 -12.42 -0.32 5.46
N LEU A 29 -11.18 -0.63 5.08
CA LEU A 29 -10.85 -1.55 3.99
C LEU A 29 -10.73 -2.95 4.58
N ILE A 30 -11.56 -3.87 4.13
CA ILE A 30 -11.65 -5.24 4.66
C ILE A 30 -11.43 -6.20 3.50
N THR A 31 -10.45 -7.09 3.65
CA THR A 31 -10.11 -8.12 2.66
C THR A 31 -9.75 -9.41 3.38
N LEU A 32 -10.76 -10.06 3.95
CA LEU A 32 -10.58 -11.31 4.72
C LEU A 32 -10.18 -12.49 3.83
N SER A 33 -10.38 -12.37 2.51
CA SER A 33 -9.79 -13.32 1.55
C SER A 33 -8.26 -13.21 1.45
N LEU A 34 -7.67 -12.10 1.90
CA LEU A 34 -6.23 -11.81 1.94
C LEU A 34 -5.81 -11.23 3.30
N PRO A 35 -5.97 -11.96 4.42
CA PRO A 35 -5.86 -11.41 5.78
C PRO A 35 -4.46 -10.92 6.16
N ALA A 36 -3.40 -11.38 5.47
CA ALA A 36 -2.02 -10.95 5.68
C ALA A 36 -1.67 -9.67 4.88
N VAL A 37 -2.56 -9.17 4.02
CA VAL A 37 -2.31 -7.99 3.18
C VAL A 37 -2.72 -6.73 3.92
N TRP A 38 -1.72 -6.03 4.48
CA TRP A 38 -1.97 -4.84 5.30
C TRP A 38 -2.59 -3.70 4.48
N GLN A 39 -2.20 -3.54 3.21
CA GLN A 39 -2.69 -2.45 2.35
C GLN A 39 -4.21 -2.49 2.14
N LEU A 40 -4.80 -3.69 2.11
CA LEU A 40 -6.24 -3.90 1.89
C LEU A 40 -7.01 -4.28 3.16
N ASN A 41 -6.33 -4.24 4.30
CA ASN A 41 -6.89 -4.46 5.64
C ASN A 41 -6.41 -3.34 6.56
N ALA A 42 -7.08 -2.19 6.49
CA ALA A 42 -6.69 -0.97 7.21
C ALA A 42 -7.90 -0.08 7.48
N LEU A 43 -7.81 0.76 8.51
CA LEU A 43 -8.70 1.90 8.68
C LEU A 43 -8.12 3.11 7.94
N ARG A 44 -8.78 3.54 6.87
CA ARG A 44 -8.47 4.80 6.19
C ARG A 44 -9.16 5.95 6.94
N VAL A 45 -8.36 6.76 7.62
CA VAL A 45 -8.82 7.87 8.45
C VAL A 45 -9.00 9.11 7.58
N GLU A 46 -10.25 9.56 7.47
CA GLU A 46 -10.64 10.64 6.55
C GLU A 46 -11.30 11.82 7.28
N HIS A 47 -11.70 11.64 8.55
CA HIS A 47 -12.35 12.68 9.35
C HIS A 47 -11.34 13.38 10.27
N GLY A 48 -11.23 14.70 10.12
CA GLY A 48 -10.14 15.51 10.70
C GLY A 48 -10.13 15.67 12.22
N ASP A 49 -11.26 15.48 12.89
CA ASP A 49 -11.39 15.83 14.32
C ASP A 49 -11.31 14.60 15.25
N ALA A 50 -11.00 13.41 14.71
CA ALA A 50 -10.96 12.19 15.49
C ALA A 50 -9.76 12.18 16.48
N PRO A 51 -9.99 11.95 17.78
CA PRO A 51 -8.92 11.74 18.75
C PRO A 51 -8.11 10.49 18.43
N ALA A 52 -6.78 10.53 18.61
CA ALA A 52 -5.90 9.40 18.27
C ALA A 52 -6.30 8.10 18.98
N ARG A 53 -6.72 8.19 20.25
CA ARG A 53 -7.20 7.05 21.04
C ARG A 53 -8.45 6.39 20.44
N GLU A 54 -9.36 7.18 19.86
CA GLU A 54 -10.62 6.69 19.29
C GLU A 54 -10.37 6.02 17.94
N VAL A 55 -9.49 6.61 17.13
CA VAL A 55 -9.00 6.00 15.89
C VAL A 55 -8.29 4.66 16.17
N ALA A 56 -7.40 4.63 17.17
CA ALA A 56 -6.70 3.41 17.55
C ALA A 56 -7.66 2.33 18.06
N ALA A 57 -8.60 2.68 18.95
CA ALA A 57 -9.60 1.73 19.45
C ALA A 57 -10.51 1.18 18.34
N GLN A 58 -10.94 2.03 17.41
CA GLN A 58 -11.72 1.58 16.25
C GLN A 58 -10.89 0.65 15.34
N ALA A 59 -9.60 0.94 15.14
CA ALA A 59 -8.73 0.04 14.37
C ALA A 59 -8.53 -1.31 15.04
N GLU A 60 -8.38 -1.35 16.37
CA GLU A 60 -8.31 -2.60 17.15
C GLU A 60 -9.59 -3.42 17.00
N GLU A 61 -10.77 -2.80 17.10
CA GLU A 61 -12.05 -3.49 16.94
C GLU A 61 -12.21 -4.05 15.53
N LEU A 62 -11.96 -3.23 14.51
CA LEU A 62 -12.13 -3.61 13.10
C LEU A 62 -11.15 -4.71 12.65
N GLN A 63 -9.95 -4.74 13.23
CA GLN A 63 -8.85 -5.62 12.82
C GLN A 63 -8.53 -6.68 13.89
N ALA A 64 -9.43 -6.90 14.86
CA ALA A 64 -9.22 -7.83 15.98
C ALA A 64 -8.86 -9.26 15.52
N GLY A 65 -9.45 -9.72 14.41
CA GLY A 65 -9.20 -11.02 13.80
C GLY A 65 -7.97 -11.11 12.91
N LEU A 66 -7.20 -10.02 12.76
CA LEU A 66 -6.00 -9.96 11.93
C LEU A 66 -4.73 -9.98 12.79
N LEU A 67 -3.61 -10.32 12.16
CA LEU A 67 -2.29 -10.34 12.82
C LEU A 67 -1.68 -8.95 12.96
N HIS A 68 -2.26 -7.94 12.30
CA HIS A 68 -1.74 -6.58 12.26
C HIS A 68 -2.83 -5.56 12.54
N ARG A 69 -2.40 -4.32 12.82
CA ARG A 69 -3.27 -3.15 12.82
C ARG A 69 -2.64 -2.09 11.95
N LYS A 70 -3.42 -1.55 11.01
CA LYS A 70 -2.96 -0.50 10.11
C LYS A 70 -3.95 0.65 10.03
N LEU A 71 -3.38 1.84 10.08
CA LEU A 71 -4.04 3.11 9.75
C LEU A 71 -3.46 3.62 8.43
N LEU A 72 -4.33 4.12 7.56
CA LEU A 72 -3.96 4.91 6.40
C LEU A 72 -4.52 6.32 6.61
N VAL A 73 -3.65 7.34 6.64
CA VAL A 73 -4.05 8.73 6.86
C VAL A 73 -3.65 9.56 5.64
N PRO A 74 -4.53 9.72 4.63
CA PRO A 74 -4.17 10.40 3.38
C PRO A 74 -3.93 11.90 3.54
N ASP A 75 -4.59 12.54 4.53
CA ASP A 75 -4.39 13.94 4.85
C ASP A 75 -3.14 14.14 5.72
N GLU A 76 -2.28 15.05 5.28
CA GLU A 76 -0.96 15.26 5.87
C GLU A 76 -1.07 15.95 7.24
N ASN A 77 -1.91 16.97 7.35
CA ASN A 77 -2.10 17.71 8.60
C ASN A 77 -2.72 16.81 9.69
N LEU A 78 -3.67 15.97 9.30
CA LEU A 78 -4.22 14.94 10.18
C LEU A 78 -3.15 13.93 10.61
N GLY A 79 -2.33 13.44 9.68
CA GLY A 79 -1.25 12.52 9.98
C GLY A 79 -0.21 13.12 10.95
N GLU A 80 0.20 14.37 10.73
CA GLU A 80 1.15 15.08 11.59
C GLU A 80 0.61 15.29 13.01
N ARG A 81 -0.69 15.54 13.15
CA ARG A 81 -1.35 15.64 14.45
C ARG A 81 -1.46 14.29 15.17
N LEU A 82 -1.87 13.24 14.45
CA LEU A 82 -2.10 11.93 15.06
C LEU A 82 -0.81 11.18 15.39
N ALA A 83 0.26 11.36 14.60
CA ALA A 83 1.46 10.54 14.71
C ALA A 83 2.13 10.59 16.09
N PRO A 84 2.33 11.74 16.76
CA PRO A 84 2.93 11.77 18.10
C PRO A 84 2.12 11.00 19.15
N GLU A 85 0.80 11.16 19.14
CA GLU A 85 -0.10 10.46 20.07
C GLU A 85 -0.14 8.95 19.80
N LEU A 86 -0.24 8.54 18.53
CA LEU A 86 -0.21 7.15 18.11
C LEU A 86 1.12 6.47 18.47
N ASN A 87 2.25 7.15 18.25
CA ASN A 87 3.56 6.66 18.65
C ASN A 87 3.64 6.44 20.18
N GLY A 88 3.05 7.37 20.96
CA GLY A 88 2.94 7.21 22.42
C GLY A 88 2.12 6.00 22.86
N MET A 89 1.26 5.47 21.99
CA MET A 89 0.48 4.24 22.18
C MET A 89 1.14 3.00 21.57
N GLY A 90 2.38 3.09 21.08
CA GLY A 90 3.14 1.96 20.53
C GLY A 90 2.97 1.72 19.03
N TRP A 91 2.28 2.59 18.30
CA TRP A 91 2.19 2.51 16.84
C TRP A 91 3.49 2.96 16.17
N LYS A 92 3.77 2.41 14.99
CA LYS A 92 4.86 2.88 14.13
C LYS A 92 4.30 3.77 13.02
N ALA A 93 4.56 5.08 13.10
CA ALA A 93 4.21 6.00 12.02
C ALA A 93 5.26 5.98 10.89
N THR A 94 4.81 5.91 9.64
CA THR A 94 5.65 6.07 8.44
C THR A 94 5.00 7.06 7.49
N ARG A 95 5.76 8.06 7.03
CA ARG A 95 5.29 9.06 6.07
C ARG A 95 5.60 8.59 4.64
N LEU A 96 4.54 8.38 3.86
CA LEU A 96 4.65 8.06 2.42
C LEU A 96 4.55 9.35 1.60
N VAL A 97 5.34 9.42 0.53
CA VAL A 97 5.36 10.58 -0.37
C VAL A 97 4.90 10.19 -1.77
N VAL A 98 4.15 11.09 -2.41
CA VAL A 98 3.78 10.97 -3.82
C VAL A 98 4.81 11.73 -4.65
N MET A 99 5.63 10.99 -5.40
CA MET A 99 6.56 11.58 -6.35
C MET A 99 5.86 11.73 -7.70
N ALA A 100 5.77 12.97 -8.20
CA ALA A 100 5.11 13.24 -9.47
C ALA A 100 6.09 13.83 -10.47
N LEU A 101 6.21 13.18 -11.64
CA LEU A 101 7.02 13.68 -12.75
C LEU A 101 6.38 14.96 -13.31
N ARG A 102 7.08 16.09 -13.19
CA ARG A 102 6.59 17.43 -13.60
C ARG A 102 7.20 17.94 -14.91
N ARG A 103 8.32 17.37 -15.31
CA ARG A 103 9.13 17.75 -16.46
C ARG A 103 9.97 16.55 -16.90
N ALA A 104 10.58 16.64 -18.08
CA ALA A 104 11.54 15.64 -18.54
C ALA A 104 12.70 15.47 -17.55
N ALA A 105 13.29 14.28 -17.53
CA ALA A 105 14.47 13.99 -16.73
C ALA A 105 15.66 14.85 -17.18
N ASP A 106 16.48 15.30 -16.22
CA ASP A 106 17.68 16.11 -16.48
C ASP A 106 18.81 15.32 -17.16
N ARG A 107 18.72 13.99 -17.12
CA ARG A 107 19.71 13.07 -17.66
C ARG A 107 19.03 12.00 -18.50
N PRO A 108 19.67 11.52 -19.58
CA PRO A 108 19.18 10.38 -20.33
C PRO A 108 19.11 9.14 -19.43
N PRO A 109 18.18 8.20 -19.71
CA PRO A 109 18.12 6.94 -18.99
C PRO A 109 19.42 6.15 -19.19
N VAL A 110 19.92 5.53 -18.12
CA VAL A 110 21.04 4.58 -18.22
C VAL A 110 20.51 3.31 -18.88
N ARG A 111 21.11 2.89 -20.00
CA ARG A 111 20.75 1.62 -20.65
C ARG A 111 20.93 0.46 -19.68
N GLY A 112 19.95 -0.44 -19.63
CA GLY A 112 19.97 -1.60 -18.75
C GLY A 112 19.69 -1.29 -17.28
N GLY A 113 19.19 -0.09 -16.94
CA GLY A 113 18.75 0.23 -15.57
C GLY A 113 17.39 -0.36 -15.19
N GLY A 114 16.59 -0.76 -16.18
CA GLY A 114 15.28 -1.37 -16.04
C GLY A 114 14.51 -1.24 -17.35
N GLU A 115 13.67 -2.22 -17.66
CA GLU A 115 12.85 -2.24 -18.86
C GLU A 115 11.44 -2.68 -18.53
N GLU A 116 10.50 -2.36 -19.42
CA GLU A 116 9.17 -2.94 -19.35
C GLU A 116 9.26 -4.44 -19.66
N VAL A 117 8.65 -5.24 -18.80
CA VAL A 117 8.66 -6.70 -18.89
C VAL A 117 7.24 -7.24 -18.94
N ASP A 118 7.08 -8.48 -19.39
CA ASP A 118 5.79 -9.14 -19.29
C ASP A 118 5.40 -9.42 -17.82
N ARG A 119 4.12 -9.71 -17.61
CA ARG A 119 3.55 -9.95 -16.28
C ARG A 119 4.27 -11.06 -15.51
N ARG A 120 4.70 -12.13 -16.21
CA ARG A 120 5.36 -13.28 -15.59
C ARG A 120 6.74 -12.88 -15.08
N ALA A 121 7.52 -12.18 -15.90
CA ALA A 121 8.83 -11.68 -15.50
C ALA A 121 8.73 -10.64 -14.36
N GLY A 122 7.75 -9.73 -14.43
CA GLY A 122 7.46 -8.77 -13.37
C GLY A 122 7.09 -9.44 -12.03
N ALA A 123 6.22 -10.47 -12.07
CA ALA A 123 5.85 -11.25 -10.88
C ALA A 123 7.06 -11.94 -10.24
N ALA A 124 7.90 -12.58 -11.06
CA ALA A 124 9.10 -13.26 -10.59
C ALA A 124 10.09 -12.30 -9.92
N ALA A 125 10.33 -11.12 -10.53
CA ALA A 125 11.19 -10.10 -9.94
C ALA A 125 10.63 -9.57 -8.61
N LEU A 126 9.33 -9.35 -8.52
CA LEU A 126 8.68 -8.88 -7.30
C LEU A 126 8.69 -9.94 -6.18
N ALA A 127 8.50 -11.22 -6.54
CA ALA A 127 8.62 -12.34 -5.61
C ALA A 127 10.05 -12.47 -5.07
N ALA A 128 11.07 -12.35 -5.93
CA ALA A 128 12.47 -12.36 -5.51
C ALA A 128 12.80 -11.20 -4.55
N PHE A 129 12.35 -9.98 -4.86
CA PHE A 129 12.50 -8.83 -3.97
C PHE A 129 11.81 -9.05 -2.61
N ARG A 130 10.60 -9.63 -2.60
CA ARG A 130 9.86 -9.91 -1.35
C ARG A 130 10.49 -11.01 -0.52
N ALA A 131 11.13 -12.00 -1.15
CA ALA A 131 11.84 -13.06 -0.43
C ALA A 131 13.02 -12.51 0.41
N GLU A 132 13.66 -11.43 -0.04
CA GLU A 132 14.73 -10.75 0.72
C GLU A 132 14.22 -10.02 1.97
N GLN A 133 12.92 -9.72 2.05
CA GLN A 133 12.32 -8.97 3.17
C GLN A 133 11.98 -9.86 4.39
N GLN A 134 12.37 -11.14 4.37
CA GLN A 134 12.25 -12.11 5.48
C GLN A 134 10.84 -12.18 6.13
N TYR A 135 9.81 -12.52 5.35
CA TYR A 135 8.45 -12.78 5.87
C TYR A 135 8.29 -14.15 6.57
N GLU A 136 9.33 -14.64 7.25
CA GLU A 136 9.43 -16.01 7.79
C GLU A 136 8.27 -16.39 8.74
N GLU A 137 7.65 -15.40 9.38
CA GLU A 137 6.53 -15.58 10.32
C GLU A 137 5.15 -15.71 9.62
N HIS A 138 5.06 -15.51 8.30
CA HIS A 138 3.81 -15.48 7.55
C HIS A 138 3.91 -16.25 6.22
N PRO A 139 3.81 -17.59 6.24
CA PRO A 139 4.04 -18.43 5.06
C PRO A 139 3.12 -18.11 3.87
N ASP A 140 1.89 -17.63 4.15
CA ASP A 140 0.92 -17.28 3.10
C ASP A 140 1.01 -15.82 2.62
N ALA A 141 1.82 -14.97 3.27
CA ALA A 141 1.86 -13.55 2.93
C ALA A 141 2.32 -13.30 1.49
N LEU A 142 3.28 -14.08 0.99
CA LEU A 142 3.78 -13.93 -0.37
C LEU A 142 2.69 -14.22 -1.42
N ALA A 143 1.96 -15.33 -1.25
CA ALA A 143 0.87 -15.71 -2.15
C ALA A 143 -0.28 -14.68 -2.10
N GLN A 144 -0.59 -14.15 -0.91
CA GLN A 144 -1.63 -13.14 -0.79
C GLN A 144 -1.23 -11.78 -1.36
N LEU A 145 0.04 -11.40 -1.26
CA LEU A 145 0.58 -10.21 -1.92
C LEU A 145 0.59 -10.36 -3.45
N GLU A 146 0.83 -11.57 -3.97
CA GLU A 146 0.67 -11.87 -5.40
C GLU A 146 -0.78 -11.76 -5.86
N GLU A 147 -1.74 -12.28 -5.09
CA GLU A 147 -3.17 -12.11 -5.43
C GLU A 147 -3.60 -10.64 -5.32
N MET A 148 -3.10 -9.89 -4.34
CA MET A 148 -3.30 -8.43 -4.29
C MET A 148 -2.80 -7.78 -5.58
N ASP A 149 -1.57 -8.11 -6.01
CA ASP A 149 -1.01 -7.58 -7.25
C ASP A 149 -1.88 -7.90 -8.47
N GLU A 150 -2.43 -9.10 -8.56
CA GLU A 150 -3.35 -9.50 -9.62
C GLU A 150 -4.67 -8.70 -9.59
N ARG A 151 -5.23 -8.42 -8.41
CA ARG A 151 -6.41 -7.56 -8.29
C ARG A 151 -6.14 -6.16 -8.84
N PHE A 152 -5.00 -5.56 -8.49
CA PHE A 152 -4.59 -4.28 -9.06
C PHE A 152 -4.39 -4.39 -10.57
N SER A 153 -3.71 -5.43 -11.08
CA SER A 153 -3.51 -5.64 -12.53
C SER A 153 -4.83 -5.61 -13.30
N ARG A 154 -5.82 -6.38 -12.83
CA ARG A 154 -7.12 -6.54 -13.51
C ARG A 154 -7.91 -5.23 -13.53
N LEU A 155 -7.78 -4.40 -12.50
CA LEU A 155 -8.55 -3.18 -12.37
C LEU A 155 -8.00 -2.03 -13.24
N VAL A 156 -6.69 -1.80 -13.21
CA VAL A 156 -6.08 -0.59 -13.81
C VAL A 156 -5.19 -0.88 -15.04
N GLY A 157 -4.98 -2.15 -15.39
CA GLY A 157 -4.16 -2.52 -16.55
C GLY A 157 -2.68 -2.21 -16.32
N ALA A 158 -2.15 -2.67 -15.19
CA ALA A 158 -0.80 -2.33 -14.75
C ALA A 158 0.28 -2.80 -15.74
N ARG A 159 1.35 -2.00 -15.86
CA ARG A 159 2.56 -2.33 -16.62
C ARG A 159 3.71 -2.60 -15.66
N ASP A 160 4.43 -3.70 -15.88
CA ASP A 160 5.51 -4.14 -15.01
C ASP A 160 6.88 -3.70 -15.55
N PHE A 161 7.74 -3.22 -14.67
CA PHE A 161 9.11 -2.81 -14.97
C PHE A 161 10.06 -3.48 -14.00
N ALA A 162 11.11 -4.13 -14.51
CA ALA A 162 12.08 -4.83 -13.68
C ALA A 162 13.51 -4.46 -14.08
N ALA A 163 14.40 -4.45 -13.08
CA ALA A 163 15.82 -4.47 -13.33
C ALA A 163 16.24 -5.80 -14.00
N PRO A 164 17.36 -5.84 -14.74
CA PRO A 164 17.86 -7.08 -15.31
C PRO A 164 18.06 -8.16 -14.24
N PRO A 165 17.87 -9.46 -14.53
CA PRO A 165 17.90 -10.53 -13.52
C PRO A 165 19.20 -10.64 -12.69
N HIS A 166 20.31 -10.11 -13.21
CA HIS A 166 21.61 -10.10 -12.53
C HIS A 166 21.80 -8.92 -11.57
N ARG A 167 20.82 -8.01 -11.51
CA ARG A 167 20.74 -6.85 -10.64
C ARG A 167 19.39 -6.91 -9.96
N ASN A 168 19.30 -7.48 -8.77
CA ASN A 168 18.03 -7.58 -8.03
C ASN A 168 17.63 -6.20 -7.43
N ASP A 169 17.79 -5.13 -8.22
CA ASP A 169 17.68 -3.73 -7.81
C ASP A 169 16.19 -3.29 -7.66
N GLY A 170 15.24 -4.18 -7.98
CA GLY A 170 13.81 -4.01 -7.72
C GLY A 170 12.89 -4.23 -8.92
N CYS A 171 11.59 -4.24 -8.63
CA CYS A 171 10.49 -4.27 -9.60
C CYS A 171 9.51 -3.14 -9.24
N CYS A 172 8.99 -2.45 -10.25
CA CYS A 172 8.01 -1.38 -10.11
C CYS A 172 6.81 -1.65 -11.03
N ARG A 173 5.64 -1.19 -10.58
CA ARG A 173 4.41 -1.32 -11.34
C ARG A 173 3.83 0.06 -11.61
N LEU A 174 3.45 0.31 -12.86
CA LEU A 174 2.76 1.52 -13.27
C LEU A 174 1.27 1.22 -13.39
N PHE A 175 0.46 1.94 -12.61
CA PHE A 175 -1.00 1.84 -12.54
C PHE A 175 -1.68 3.01 -13.26
#